data_AF-A0A6P1ECK5-F1
#
_entry.id   AF-A0A6P1ECK5-F1
#
_cell.length_a   1.000
_cell.length_b   1.000
_cell.length_c   1.000
_cell.angle_alpha   90.00
_cell.angle_beta   90.00
_cell.angle_gamma   90.00
#
_symmetry.space_group_name_H-M   'P 1'
#
loop_
_entity.id
_entity.type
_entity.pdbx_description
1 polymer ?
#
loop_
_entity_poly.entity_id
_entity_poly.type
_entity_poly.pdbx_seq_one_letter_code
_entity_poly.pdbx_strand_id
1 'polypeptide(L)' 'MTEEIIVQGAKEIKKKIKGALIERDMTQVELAKLLNVNPQVLNRAIHGDMSPRSIQIRKEIYKVLGLN' A
#
# COMPACT_ATOMS: atom_id res chain seq x y z
N MET A 1 -9.48 1.93 20.58
CA MET A 1 -9.45 1.30 19.23
C MET A 1 -9.14 -0.18 19.47
N THR A 2 -9.97 -1.11 19.01
CA THR A 2 -9.74 -2.55 19.24
C THR A 2 -8.76 -3.12 18.22
N GLU A 3 -8.04 -4.21 18.57
CA GLU A 3 -7.10 -4.88 17.66
C GLU A 3 -7.77 -5.31 16.35
N GLU A 4 -9.02 -5.76 16.43
CA GLU A 4 -9.82 -6.18 15.30
C GLU A 4 -10.04 -5.06 14.27
N ILE A 5 -10.29 -3.82 14.73
CA ILE A 5 -10.45 -2.65 13.85
C ILE A 5 -9.14 -2.37 13.09
N ILE A 6 -7.98 -2.54 13.73
CA ILE A 6 -6.67 -2.33 13.11
C ILE A 6 -6.41 -3.38 12.03
N VAL A 7 -6.68 -4.65 12.34
CA VAL A 7 -6.52 -5.77 11.40
C VAL A 7 -7.44 -5.60 10.19
N GLN A 8 -8.68 -5.19 10.41
CA GLN A 8 -9.63 -4.95 9.32
C GLN A 8 -9.19 -3.78 8.45
N GLY A 9 -8.74 -2.67 9.05
CA GLY A 9 -8.19 -1.53 8.29
C GLY A 9 -7.01 -1.92 7.41
N ALA A 10 -6.08 -2.73 7.93
CA ALA A 10 -4.94 -3.24 7.15
C ALA A 10 -5.37 -4.12 5.97
N LYS A 11 -6.39 -4.97 6.15
CA LYS A 11 -6.96 -5.80 5.08
C LYS A 11 -7.59 -4.95 3.97
N GLU A 12 -8.35 -3.92 4.31
CA GLU A 12 -8.99 -3.05 3.32
C GLU A 12 -7.97 -2.25 2.51
N ILE A 13 -6.93 -1.70 3.17
CA ILE A 13 -5.81 -1.02 2.49
C ILE A 13 -5.17 -1.96 1.47
N LYS A 14 -4.82 -3.18 1.90
CA LYS A 14 -4.18 -4.19 1.04
C LYS A 14 -5.08 -4.54 -0.14
N LYS A 15 -6.39 -4.73 0.08
CA LYS A 15 -7.37 -5.06 -0.96
C LYS A 15 -7.48 -3.93 -1.99
N LYS A 16 -7.63 -2.68 -1.54
CA LYS A 16 -7.74 -1.49 -2.42
C LYS A 16 -6.52 -1.36 -3.32
N ILE A 17 -5.32 -1.43 -2.75
CA ILE A 17 -4.05 -1.28 -3.49
C ILE A 17 -3.87 -2.45 -4.48
N LYS A 18 -4.09 -3.69 -4.05
CA LYS A 18 -3.91 -4.85 -4.93
C LYS A 18 -4.93 -4.89 -6.08
N GLY A 19 -6.18 -4.49 -5.84
CA GLY A 19 -7.18 -4.38 -6.91
C GLY A 19 -6.74 -3.38 -7.99
N ALA A 20 -6.30 -2.19 -7.57
CA ALA A 20 -5.84 -1.14 -8.47
C ALA A 20 -4.56 -1.48 -9.27
N LEU A 21 -3.73 -2.37 -8.72
CA LEU A 21 -2.57 -2.94 -9.40
C LEU A 21 -2.99 -3.94 -10.49
N ILE A 22 -3.97 -4.81 -10.20
CA ILE A 22 -4.52 -5.76 -11.16
C ILE A 22 -5.19 -5.03 -12.33
N GLU A 23 -5.98 -3.99 -12.06
CA GLU A 23 -6.62 -3.16 -13.08
C GLU A 23 -5.62 -2.47 -14.03
N ARG A 24 -4.36 -2.34 -13.63
CA ARG A 24 -3.28 -1.68 -14.39
C ARG A 24 -2.23 -2.66 -14.93
N ASP A 25 -2.45 -3.96 -14.79
CA ASP A 25 -1.47 -4.99 -15.14
C ASP A 25 -0.07 -4.70 -14.55
N MET A 26 -0.04 -4.26 -13.27
CA MET A 26 1.17 -3.80 -12.59
C MET A 26 1.48 -4.65 -11.35
N THR A 27 2.74 -5.03 -11.17
CA THR A 27 3.21 -5.74 -9.99
C THR A 27 3.60 -4.77 -8.85
N GLN A 28 3.63 -5.26 -7.61
CA GLN A 28 4.17 -4.48 -6.48
C GLN A 28 5.66 -4.12 -6.66
N VAL A 29 6.43 -4.94 -7.38
CA VAL A 29 7.84 -4.66 -7.66
C VAL A 29 7.98 -3.49 -8.63
N GLU A 30 7.12 -3.41 -9.65
CA GLU A 30 7.08 -2.27 -10.57
C GLU A 30 6.60 -1.01 -9.87
N LEU A 31 5.58 -1.10 -9.01
CA LEU A 31 5.17 0.03 -8.17
C LEU A 31 6.31 0.51 -7.26
N ALA A 32 7.08 -0.41 -6.67
CA ALA A 32 8.25 -0.08 -5.86
C ALA A 32 9.32 0.65 -6.67
N LYS A 33 9.62 0.18 -7.89
CA LYS A 33 10.55 0.84 -8.82
C LYS A 33 10.05 2.23 -9.22
N LEU A 34 8.77 2.37 -9.56
CA LEU A 34 8.14 3.62 -9.95
C LEU A 34 8.22 4.68 -8.85
N LEU A 35 8.05 4.28 -7.58
CA LEU A 35 8.15 5.16 -6.44
C LEU A 35 9.59 5.34 -5.91
N ASN A 36 10.58 4.67 -6.51
CA ASN A 36 11.95 4.58 -6.01
C ASN A 36 12.01 4.17 -4.53
N VAL A 37 11.27 3.12 -4.16
CA VAL A 37 11.18 2.57 -2.81
C VAL A 37 11.65 1.13 -2.81
N ASN A 38 12.33 0.70 -1.75
CA ASN A 38 12.67 -0.70 -1.55
C ASN A 38 11.38 -1.58 -1.52
N PRO A 39 11.31 -2.69 -2.29
CA PRO A 39 10.11 -3.52 -2.37
C PRO A 39 9.61 -4.07 -1.03
N GLN A 40 10.50 -4.40 -0.10
CA GLN A 40 10.13 -4.90 1.22
C GLN A 40 9.48 -3.80 2.06
N VAL A 41 9.98 -2.57 1.99
CA VAL A 41 9.37 -1.41 2.67
C VAL A 41 8.00 -1.10 2.08
N LEU A 42 7.86 -1.13 0.75
CA LEU A 42 6.57 -0.97 0.07
C LEU A 42 5.58 -2.06 0.50
N ASN A 43 6.02 -3.31 0.54
CA ASN A 43 5.18 -4.44 0.95
C ASN A 43 4.67 -4.26 2.39
N ARG A 44 5.53 -3.84 3.34
CA ARG A 44 5.09 -3.54 4.72
C ARG A 44 4.05 -2.43 4.76
N ALA A 45 4.25 -1.37 3.97
CA ALA A 45 3.28 -0.29 3.87
C ALA A 45 1.92 -0.78 3.37
N ILE A 46 1.89 -1.67 2.37
CA ILE A 46 0.65 -2.29 1.85
C ILE A 46 -0.01 -3.20 2.90
N HIS A 47 0.78 -3.86 3.76
CA HIS A 47 0.27 -4.72 4.84
C HIS A 47 -0.12 -3.97 6.12
N GLY A 48 -0.20 -2.64 6.08
CA GLY A 48 -0.74 -1.85 7.19
C GLY A 48 0.28 -1.49 8.27
N ASP A 49 1.58 -1.57 7.99
CA ASP A 49 2.60 -1.06 8.92
C ASP A 49 2.35 0.42 9.25
N MET A 50 2.39 0.76 10.55
CA MET A 50 1.98 2.07 11.06
C MET A 50 3.16 3.03 11.27
N SER A 51 4.38 2.68 10.83
CA SER A 51 5.50 3.61 10.90
C SER A 51 5.23 4.87 10.03
N PRO A 52 5.80 6.03 10.40
CA PRO A 52 5.65 7.25 9.60
C PRO A 52 6.03 7.07 8.13
N ARG A 53 7.07 6.25 7.86
CA ARG A 53 7.53 5.94 6.51
C ARG A 53 6.49 5.14 5.72
N SER A 54 5.87 4.13 6.32
CA SER A 54 4.83 3.32 5.68
C SER A 54 3.57 4.14 5.40
N ILE A 55 3.19 5.04 6.30
CA ILE A 55 2.09 5.98 6.08
C ILE A 55 2.38 6.90 4.89
N GLN A 56 3.60 7.44 4.79
CA GLN A 56 4.00 8.29 3.67
C GLN A 56 3.98 7.51 2.35
N ILE A 57 4.52 6.29 2.32
CA ILE A 57 4.49 5.44 1.13
C ILE A 57 3.07 5.16 0.68
N ARG A 58 2.13 4.83 1.60
CA ARG A 58 0.72 4.63 1.23
C ARG A 58 0.09 5.86 0.59
N LYS A 59 0.42 7.07 1.07
CA LYS A 59 -0.07 8.31 0.45
C LYS A 59 0.43 8.45 -1.00
N GLU A 60 1.70 8.14 -1.26
CA GLU A 60 2.25 8.17 -2.62
C GLU A 60 1.67 7.06 -3.51
N ILE A 61 1.46 5.85 -2.98
CA ILE A 61 0.75 4.77 -3.68
C ILE A 61 -0.65 5.23 -4.09
N TYR A 62 -1.40 5.87 -3.19
CA TYR A 62 -2.75 6.34 -3.48
C TYR A 62 -2.76 7.39 -4.60
N LYS A 63 -1.81 8.33 -4.61
CA LYS A 63 -1.68 9.30 -5.70
C LYS A 63 -1.40 8.62 -7.04
N VAL A 64 -0.40 7.73 -7.09
CA VAL A 64 0.02 7.05 -8.32
C VAL A 64 -1.06 6.12 -8.86
N LEU A 65 -1.81 5.45 -7.98
CA LEU A 65 -2.90 4.56 -8.37
C LEU A 65 -4.25 5.29 -8.52
N GLY A 66 -4.32 6.61 -8.37
CA GLY A 66 -5.57 7.38 -8.47
C GLY A 66 -6.62 6.97 -7.45
N LEU A 67 -6.19 6.48 -6.28
CA LEU A 67 -7.05 6.02 -5.20
C LEU A 67 -7.32 7.18 -4.25
N ASN A 68 -8.32 8.00 -4.56
CA ASN A 68 -8.84 9.00 -3.62
C ASN A 68 -9.57 8.32 -2.44
#